data_AF-A0A523X7I8-F1
#
_entry.id   AF-A0A523X7I8-F1
#
_cell.length_a   1.000
_cell.length_b   1.000
_cell.length_c   1.000
_cell.angle_alpha   90.00
_cell.angle_beta   90.00
_cell.angle_gamma   90.00
#
_symmetry.space_group_name_H-M   'P 1'
#
loop_
_entity.id
_entity.type
_entity.pdbx_description
1 polymer ?
#
loop_
_entity_poly.entity_id
_entity_poly.type
_entity_poly.pdbx_seq_one_letter_code
_entity_poly.pdbx_strand_id
1 'polypeptide(L)'
;MTVNWAQVLFNSAITGSLYLIGAIGLTLTYGLSKFPNFAHAEFITLGAFVGYLVAEQLGLGFPLALPVAFLATGVVGFLCYRGILQPLAKRGASIIHLMVASI
;
A
#
# COMPACT_ATOMS: atom_id res chain seq x y z
N MET A 1 -18.60 -34.68 0.97
CA MET A 1 -18.05 -33.34 0.68
C MET A 1 -16.68 -33.54 0.03
N THR A 2 -16.60 -33.46 -1.29
CA THR A 2 -15.32 -33.62 -2.02
C THR A 2 -14.61 -32.27 -2.08
N VAL A 3 -13.35 -32.23 -1.65
CA VAL A 3 -12.55 -31.01 -1.72
C VAL A 3 -12.06 -30.82 -3.15
N ASN A 4 -12.34 -29.65 -3.74
CA ASN A 4 -11.79 -29.27 -5.04
C ASN A 4 -10.39 -28.66 -4.85
N TRP A 5 -9.37 -29.49 -4.91
CA TRP A 5 -7.97 -29.07 -4.73
C TRP A 5 -7.51 -28.00 -5.70
N ALA A 6 -7.96 -28.05 -6.96
CA ALA A 6 -7.60 -27.05 -7.97
C ALA A 6 -8.12 -25.66 -7.57
N GLN A 7 -9.36 -25.58 -7.09
CA GLN A 7 -9.94 -24.33 -6.59
C GLN A 7 -9.21 -23.82 -5.34
N VAL A 8 -8.86 -24.70 -4.40
CA VAL A 8 -8.13 -24.33 -3.19
C VAL A 8 -6.77 -23.72 -3.54
N LEU A 9 -6.01 -24.37 -4.42
CA LEU A 9 -4.72 -23.86 -4.87
C LEU A 9 -4.85 -22.52 -5.61
N PHE A 10 -5.86 -22.38 -6.48
CA PHE A 10 -6.10 -21.15 -7.22
C PHE A 10 -6.46 -19.97 -6.29
N ASN A 11 -7.38 -20.19 -5.35
CA ASN A 11 -7.75 -19.17 -4.36
C ASN A 11 -6.57 -18.79 -3.44
N SER A 12 -5.74 -19.77 -3.10
CA SER A 12 -4.52 -19.54 -2.32
C SER A 12 -3.51 -18.71 -3.09
N ALA A 13 -3.36 -18.95 -4.40
CA ALA A 13 -2.48 -18.16 -5.27
C ALA A 13 -2.97 -16.71 -5.42
N ILE A 14 -4.29 -16.49 -5.58
CA ILE A 14 -4.88 -15.14 -5.61
C ILE A 14 -4.58 -14.41 -4.29
N THR A 15 -4.91 -15.06 -3.17
CA THR A 15 -4.73 -14.46 -1.84
C THR A 15 -3.25 -14.20 -1.53
N GLY A 16 -2.38 -15.15 -1.88
CA GLY A 16 -0.93 -15.02 -1.76
C GLY A 16 -0.38 -13.88 -2.60
N SER A 17 -0.90 -13.67 -3.81
CA SER A 17 -0.50 -12.56 -4.68
C SER A 17 -0.84 -11.19 -4.08
N LEU A 18 -1.98 -11.06 -3.40
CA LEU A 18 -2.35 -9.83 -2.69
C LEU A 18 -1.35 -9.50 -1.58
N TYR A 19 -0.97 -10.50 -0.77
CA TYR A 19 0.06 -10.32 0.26
C TYR A 19 1.44 -10.04 -0.33
N LEU A 20 1.79 -10.72 -1.43
CA LEU A 20 3.07 -10.55 -2.12
C LEU A 20 3.24 -9.13 -2.66
N ILE A 21 2.20 -8.55 -3.26
CA ILE A 21 2.24 -7.15 -3.74
C ILE A 21 2.49 -6.18 -2.58
N GLY A 22 1.79 -6.36 -1.45
CA GLY A 22 2.02 -5.54 -0.25
C GLY A 22 3.44 -5.69 0.30
N ALA A 23 3.94 -6.93 0.38
CA ALA A 23 5.30 -7.21 0.84
C ALA A 23 6.36 -6.57 -0.08
N ILE A 24 6.21 -6.71 -1.41
CA ILE A 24 7.12 -6.10 -2.40
C ILE A 24 7.13 -4.58 -2.26
N GLY A 25 5.96 -3.94 -2.11
CA GLY A 25 5.86 -2.50 -1.90
C GLY A 25 6.61 -2.02 -0.65
N LEU A 26 6.43 -2.72 0.47
CA LEU A 26 7.13 -2.43 1.72
C LEU A 26 8.65 -2.65 1.57
N THR A 27 9.08 -3.76 0.95
CA THR A 27 10.50 -4.07 0.72
C THR A 27 11.17 -3.04 -0.18
N LEU A 28 10.53 -2.59 -1.26
CA LEU A 28 11.06 -1.55 -2.14
C LEU A 28 11.22 -0.22 -1.40
N THR A 29 10.20 0.17 -0.64
CA THR A 29 10.22 1.42 0.14
C THR A 29 11.34 1.40 1.19
N TYR A 30 11.48 0.28 1.90
CA TYR A 30 12.56 0.06 2.87
C TYR A 30 13.94 0.01 2.18
N GLY A 31 14.04 -0.62 1.01
CA GLY A 31 15.28 -0.74 0.24
C GLY A 31 15.90 0.62 -0.09
N LEU A 32 15.04 1.61 -0.37
CA LEU A 32 15.42 3.00 -0.65
C LEU A 32 15.62 3.83 0.62
N SER A 33 14.72 3.72 1.59
CA SER A 33 14.67 4.64 2.73
C SER A 33 15.50 4.20 3.94
N LYS A 34 15.82 2.90 4.04
CA LYS A 34 16.55 2.27 5.16
C LYS A 34 15.89 2.41 6.55
N PHE A 35 14.61 2.75 6.61
CA PHE A 35 13.78 2.66 7.82
C PHE A 35 12.40 2.04 7.47
N PRO A 36 11.79 1.28 8.39
CA PRO A 36 10.45 0.72 8.15
C PRO A 36 9.40 1.83 8.29
N ASN A 37 8.52 1.94 7.30
CA ASN A 37 7.37 2.83 7.29
C ASN A 37 6.14 2.04 7.68
N PHE A 38 5.60 2.27 8.89
CA PHE A 38 4.48 1.48 9.43
C PHE A 38 3.14 1.86 8.81
N ALA A 39 3.00 3.08 8.28
CA ALA A 39 1.84 3.56 7.54
C ALA A 39 1.62 2.84 6.19
N HIS A 40 2.49 1.90 5.81
CA HIS A 40 2.34 1.15 4.58
C HIS A 40 0.99 0.43 4.48
N ALA A 41 0.52 -0.16 5.59
CA ALA A 41 -0.79 -0.80 5.65
C ALA A 41 -1.92 0.21 5.40
N GLU A 42 -1.77 1.43 5.91
CA GLU A 42 -2.76 2.51 5.76
C GLU A 42 -2.84 3.00 4.31
N PHE A 43 -1.70 3.08 3.60
CA PHE A 43 -1.70 3.37 2.17
C PHE A 43 -2.41 2.28 1.36
N ILE A 44 -2.22 1.00 1.71
CA ILE A 44 -2.95 -0.12 1.08
C ILE A 44 -4.45 0.03 1.33
N THR A 45 -4.85 0.30 2.57
CA THR A 45 -6.25 0.52 2.93
C THR A 45 -6.85 1.71 2.17
N LEU A 46 -6.15 2.84 2.12
CA LEU A 46 -6.59 4.01 1.35
C LEU A 46 -6.82 3.66 -0.12
N GLY A 47 -5.87 2.96 -0.75
CA GLY A 47 -6.01 2.52 -2.14
C GLY A 47 -7.22 1.60 -2.35
N ALA A 48 -7.47 0.68 -1.43
CA ALA A 48 -8.64 -0.18 -1.47
C ALA A 48 -9.96 0.61 -1.37
N PHE A 49 -10.04 1.59 -0.46
CA PHE A 49 -11.23 2.43 -0.30
C PHE A 49 -11.45 3.35 -1.51
N VAL A 50 -10.40 3.97 -2.05
CA VAL A 50 -10.50 4.78 -3.28
C VAL A 50 -10.94 3.91 -4.45
N GLY A 51 -10.36 2.71 -4.59
CA GLY A 51 -10.74 1.76 -5.62
C GLY A 51 -12.21 1.35 -5.52
N TYR A 52 -12.67 1.03 -4.31
CA TYR A 52 -14.08 0.69 -4.05
C TYR A 52 -15.02 1.86 -4.37
N LEU A 53 -14.68 3.07 -3.94
CA LEU A 53 -15.48 4.27 -4.21
C LEU A 53 -15.61 4.51 -5.72
N VAL A 54 -14.53 4.39 -6.48
CA VAL A 54 -14.54 4.62 -7.92
C VAL A 54 -15.25 3.48 -8.67
N ALA A 55 -14.97 2.23 -8.31
CA ALA A 55 -15.54 1.06 -8.99
C ALA A 55 -17.05 0.96 -8.75
N GLU A 56 -17.47 1.02 -7.49
CA GLU A 56 -18.83 0.67 -7.06
C GLU A 56 -19.68 1.91 -6.79
N GLN A 57 -19.22 2.85 -5.95
CA GLN A 57 -20.06 4.00 -5.55
C GLN A 57 -20.26 5.01 -6.68
N LEU A 58 -19.22 5.26 -7.48
CA LEU A 58 -19.30 6.11 -8.67
C LEU A 58 -19.71 5.33 -9.93
N GLY A 59 -19.76 4.00 -9.87
CA GLY A 59 -20.14 3.13 -10.99
C GLY A 59 -19.18 3.20 -12.18
N LEU A 60 -17.92 3.63 -11.99
CA LEU A 60 -16.94 3.78 -13.08
C LEU A 60 -16.20 2.47 -13.39
N GLY A 61 -16.42 1.42 -12.58
CA GLY A 61 -15.87 0.09 -12.78
C GLY A 61 -14.37 -0.03 -12.51
N PHE A 62 -13.88 -1.27 -12.57
CA PHE A 62 -12.49 -1.62 -12.26
C PHE A 62 -11.43 -0.91 -13.14
N PRO A 63 -11.60 -0.75 -14.46
CA PRO A 63 -10.57 -0.15 -15.31
C PRO A 63 -10.20 1.29 -14.94
N LEU A 64 -11.16 2.08 -14.43
CA LEU A 64 -10.91 3.44 -13.94
C LEU A 64 -10.53 3.46 -12.46
N ALA A 65 -11.07 2.54 -11.65
CA ALA A 65 -10.71 2.44 -10.24
C ALA A 65 -9.21 2.18 -10.02
N LEU A 66 -8.59 1.34 -10.85
CA LEU A 66 -7.18 0.98 -10.72
C LEU A 66 -6.22 2.18 -10.85
N PRO A 67 -6.23 2.97 -11.96
CA PRO A 67 -5.36 4.13 -12.08
C PRO A 67 -5.71 5.23 -11.07
N VAL A 68 -6.99 5.43 -10.74
CA VAL A 68 -7.39 6.46 -9.76
C VAL A 68 -6.90 6.09 -8.35
N ALA A 69 -7.07 4.85 -7.91
CA ALA A 69 -6.55 4.38 -6.62
C ALA A 69 -5.02 4.48 -6.56
N PHE A 70 -4.32 4.08 -7.63
CA PHE A 70 -2.86 4.20 -7.72
C PHE A 70 -2.39 5.66 -7.59
N LEU A 71 -2.99 6.57 -8.36
CA LEU A 71 -2.60 7.98 -8.35
C LEU A 71 -2.97 8.66 -7.02
N ALA A 72 -4.17 8.42 -6.49
CA ALA A 72 -4.61 9.02 -5.24
C ALA A 72 -3.69 8.61 -4.08
N THR A 73 -3.47 7.30 -3.90
CA THR A 73 -2.59 6.78 -2.85
C THR A 73 -1.14 7.20 -3.08
N GLY A 74 -0.67 7.19 -4.32
CA GLY A 74 0.68 7.64 -4.67
C GLY A 74 0.92 9.12 -4.33
N VAL A 75 -0.06 9.98 -4.60
CA VAL A 75 -0.01 11.40 -4.22
C VAL A 75 0.04 11.56 -2.71
N VAL A 76 -0.83 10.86 -1.97
CA VAL A 76 -0.83 10.92 -0.49
C VAL A 76 0.51 10.44 0.07
N GLY A 77 1.02 9.29 -0.39
CA GLY A 77 2.33 8.79 0.02
C GLY A 77 3.48 9.75 -0.29
N PHE A 78 3.45 10.38 -1.47
CA PHE A 78 4.43 11.41 -1.85
C PHE A 78 4.36 12.64 -0.94
N LEU A 79 3.15 13.11 -0.63
CA LEU A 79 2.95 14.25 0.26
C LEU A 79 3.41 13.93 1.69
N CYS A 80 3.11 12.74 2.23
CA CYS A 80 3.61 12.31 3.53
C CYS A 80 5.14 12.24 3.55
N TYR A 81 5.75 11.69 2.49
CA TYR A 81 7.21 11.65 2.38
C TYR A 81 7.81 13.06 2.31
N ARG A 82 7.31 13.93 1.44
CA ARG A 82 7.83 15.29 1.26
C ARG A 82 7.54 16.22 2.44
N GLY A 83 6.40 16.06 3.09
CA GLY A 83 5.91 16.95 4.16
C GLY A 83 6.38 16.56 5.56
N ILE A 84 6.57 15.27 5.81
CA ILE A 84 6.87 14.76 7.16
C ILE A 84 8.24 14.08 7.18
N LEU A 85 8.41 13.00 6.40
CA LEU A 85 9.58 12.12 6.53
C LEU A 85 10.87 12.76 6.02
N GLN A 86 10.84 13.40 4.84
CA GLN A 86 12.01 14.05 4.24
C GLN A 86 12.49 15.24 5.09
N PRO A 87 11.64 16.13 5.61
CA PRO A 87 12.07 17.21 6.51
C PRO A 87 12.67 16.68 7.81
N LEU A 88 12.09 15.65 8.43
CA LEU A 88 12.63 15.03 9.64
C LEU A 88 14.00 14.41 9.38
N ALA A 89 14.15 13.67 8.29
CA ALA A 89 15.42 13.08 7.89
C ALA A 89 16.50 14.17 7.65
N LYS A 90 16.15 15.28 6.99
CA LYS A 90 17.06 16.42 6.77
C LYS A 90 17.49 17.11 8.07
N ARG A 91 16.68 17.02 9.14
CA ARG A 91 17.00 17.57 10.47
C ARG A 91 17.81 16.62 11.34
N GLY A 92 18.28 15.48 10.80
CA GLY A 92 19.08 14.51 11.54
C GLY A 92 18.28 13.60 12.46
N ALA A 93 16.98 13.41 12.20
CA ALA A 93 16.16 12.47 12.95
C ALA A 93 16.72 11.04 12.86
N SER A 94 16.96 10.41 14.00
CA SER A 94 17.35 8.99 14.06
C SER A 94 16.23 8.08 13.51
N ILE A 95 16.59 6.87 13.09
CA ILE A 95 15.69 5.84 12.56
C ILE A 95 14.46 5.65 13.45
N ILE A 96 14.62 5.62 14.78
CA ILE A 96 13.49 5.47 15.72
C ILE A 96 12.48 6.62 15.58
N HIS A 97 12.95 7.85 15.41
CA HIS A 97 12.05 9.00 15.22
C HIS A 97 11.29 8.91 13.89
N LEU A 98 11.95 8.45 12.83
CA LEU A 98 11.30 8.25 11.53
C LEU A 98 10.28 7.11 11.58
N MET A 99 10.60 6.04 12.32
CA MET A 99 9.69 4.92 12.56
C MET A 99 8.44 5.39 13.30
N VAL A 100 8.60 6.07 14.45
CA VAL A 100 7.48 6.56 15.27
C VAL A 100 6.64 7.59 14.52
N ALA A 101 7.26 8.46 13.72
CA ALA A 101 6.55 9.44 12.90
C ALA A 101 5.75 8.82 11.73
N SER A 102 5.95 7.52 11.47
CA SER A 102 5.27 6.77 10.40
C SER A 102 4.28 5.73 10.93
N ILE A 103 4.01 5.72 12.24
CA ILE A 103 2.91 4.98 12.87
C ILE A 103 1.71 5.91 12.94
#